data_AF-A0A925EYN3-F1
#
_entry.id   AF-A0A925EYN3-F1
#
_cell.length_a   1.000
_cell.length_b   1.000
_cell.length_c   1.000
_cell.angle_alpha   90.00
_cell.angle_beta   90.00
_cell.angle_gamma   90.00
#
_symmetry.space_group_name_H-M   'P 1'
#
loop_
_entity.id
_entity.type
_entity.pdbx_description
1 polymer ?
#
loop_
_entity_poly.entity_id
_entity_poly.type
_entity_poly.pdbx_seq_one_letter_code
_entity_poly.pdbx_strand_id
1 'polypeptide(L)' 'MKDIRSIAKSKVLVLDGAMGTMIQQYKLQEDDYRGVRFKDHHSDLKGNNDLLSITRPDIIEAIHKAYLEAGSDIIETNTF' A
#
# COMPACT_ATOMS: atom_id res chain seq x y z
N MET A 1 9.68 14.04 18.84
CA MET A 1 9.04 14.21 17.51
C MET A 1 8.04 15.37 17.62
N LYS A 2 7.95 16.28 16.65
CA LYS A 2 6.90 17.31 16.65
C LYS A 2 5.57 16.65 16.26
N ASP A 3 4.45 17.09 16.83
CA ASP A 3 3.14 16.60 16.40
C ASP A 3 2.75 17.17 15.02
N ILE A 4 1.79 16.51 14.36
CA ILE A 4 1.35 16.88 13.01
C ILE A 4 0.82 18.32 12.92
N ARG A 5 0.14 18.83 13.97
CA ARG A 5 -0.39 20.20 13.99
C ARG A 5 0.74 21.22 14.06
N SER A 6 1.82 20.91 14.78
CA SER A 6 3.01 21.75 14.83
C SER A 6 3.73 21.80 13.48
N ILE A 7 3.87 20.67 12.79
CA ILE A 7 4.56 20.61 11.49
C ILE A 7 3.75 21.34 10.42
N ALA A 8 2.42 21.16 10.39
CA ALA A 8 1.52 21.80 9.43
C ALA A 8 1.50 23.34 9.51
N LYS A 9 1.90 23.93 10.64
CA LYS A 9 2.09 25.40 10.75
C LYS A 9 3.34 25.91 10.04
N SER A 10 4.30 25.03 9.75
CA SER A 10 5.62 25.40 9.22
C SER A 10 5.87 24.99 7.77
N LYS A 11 5.08 24.04 7.24
CA LYS A 11 5.13 23.60 5.84
C LYS A 11 3.82 22.95 5.42
N VAL A 12 3.61 22.85 4.11
CA VAL A 12 2.58 21.99 3.51
C VAL A 12 3.00 20.53 3.71
N LEU A 13 2.06 19.69 4.16
CA LEU A 13 2.25 18.25 4.28
C LEU A 13 1.75 17.58 3.00
N VAL A 14 2.50 16.61 2.50
CA VAL A 14 2.18 15.86 1.29
C VAL A 14 1.66 14.46 1.66
N LEU A 15 0.45 14.13 1.23
CA LEU A 15 -0.09 12.77 1.30
C LEU A 15 0.54 11.93 0.17
N ASP A 16 0.61 10.62 0.33
CA ASP A 16 1.05 9.71 -0.71
C ASP A 16 0.08 9.65 -1.90
N GLY A 17 0.47 8.86 -2.90
CA GLY A 17 -0.28 8.72 -4.14
C GLY A 17 -1.09 7.43 -4.21
N ALA A 18 -1.59 7.14 -5.41
CA ALA A 18 -2.48 6.01 -5.64
C ALA A 18 -1.80 4.64 -5.46
N MET A 19 -2.10 3.96 -4.35
CA MET A 19 -1.70 2.58 -4.05
C MET A 19 -2.07 1.61 -5.18
N GLY A 20 -3.32 1.64 -5.65
CA GLY A 20 -3.79 0.74 -6.71
C GLY A 20 -3.02 0.88 -8.03
N THR A 21 -2.65 2.10 -8.41
CA THR A 21 -1.85 2.36 -9.62
C THR A 21 -0.44 1.78 -9.49
N MET A 22 0.17 1.89 -8.31
CA MET A 22 1.48 1.30 -8.04
C MET A 22 1.41 -0.24 -8.06
N ILE A 23 0.38 -0.84 -7.46
CA ILE A 23 0.17 -2.30 -7.47
C ILE A 23 0.04 -2.84 -8.91
N GLN A 24 -0.65 -2.13 -9.81
CA GLN A 24 -0.82 -2.56 -11.20
C GLN A 24 0.52 -2.75 -11.94
N GLN A 25 1.59 -2.03 -11.56
CA GLN A 25 2.91 -2.15 -12.18
C GLN A 25 3.58 -3.51 -11.92
N TYR A 26 3.23 -4.17 -10.80
CA TYR A 26 3.77 -5.48 -10.43
C TYR A 26 3.13 -6.64 -11.20
N LYS A 27 2.05 -6.40 -11.96
CA LYS A 27 1.36 -7.40 -12.80
C LYS A 27 1.02 -8.70 -12.05
N LEU A 28 0.54 -8.55 -10.82
CA LEU A 28 0.23 -9.66 -9.92
C LEU A 28 -0.85 -10.59 -10.49
N GLN A 29 -0.70 -11.87 -10.17
CA GLN A 29 -1.61 -12.93 -10.58
C GLN A 29 -2.40 -13.46 -9.39
N GLU A 30 -3.41 -14.27 -9.66
CA GLU A 30 -4.31 -14.84 -8.64
C GLU A 30 -3.56 -15.47 -7.46
N ASP A 31 -2.47 -16.20 -7.74
CA ASP A 31 -1.64 -16.83 -6.72
C ASP A 31 -0.98 -15.83 -5.75
N ASP A 32 -0.66 -14.61 -6.21
CA ASP A 32 -0.12 -13.55 -5.36
C ASP A 32 -1.17 -13.02 -4.38
N TYR A 33 -2.42 -12.91 -4.82
CA TYR A 33 -3.54 -12.47 -3.98
C TYR A 33 -4.00 -13.56 -3.01
N ARG A 34 -3.85 -14.84 -3.37
CA ARG A 34 -4.16 -15.97 -2.48
C ARG A 34 -3.09 -16.17 -1.42
N GLY A 35 -1.82 -16.08 -1.83
CA GLY A 35 -0.69 -16.49 -1.01
C GLY A 35 -0.87 -17.89 -0.43
N VAL A 36 -0.26 -18.14 0.73
CA VAL A 36 -0.43 -19.42 1.44
C VAL A 36 -1.79 -19.49 2.15
N ARG A 37 -2.24 -18.36 2.73
CA ARG A 37 -3.40 -18.32 3.63
C ARG A 37 -4.73 -18.58 2.93
N PHE A 38 -4.87 -18.18 1.67
CA PHE A 38 -6.13 -18.26 0.93
C PHE A 38 -6.04 -19.16 -0.31
N LYS A 39 -5.05 -20.06 -0.34
CA LYS A 39 -4.82 -20.97 -1.46
C LYS A 39 -6.11 -21.68 -1.92
N ASP A 40 -6.87 -22.22 -0.96
CA ASP A 40 -8.09 -23.00 -1.22
C ASP A 40 -9.39 -22.18 -1.17
N HIS A 41 -9.32 -20.84 -1.26
CA HIS A 41 -10.53 -20.02 -1.27
C HIS A 41 -11.40 -20.34 -2.50
N HIS A 42 -12.70 -20.54 -2.29
CA HIS A 42 -13.64 -20.97 -3.33
C HIS A 42 -13.92 -19.95 -4.47
N SER A 43 -13.39 -18.73 -4.41
CA SER A 43 -13.61 -17.67 -5.38
C SER A 43 -12.30 -16.97 -5.71
N ASP A 44 -12.23 -16.32 -6.86
CA ASP A 44 -11.07 -15.52 -7.26
C ASP A 44 -10.89 -14.31 -6.33
N LEU A 45 -9.63 -14.01 -6.01
CA LEU A 45 -9.24 -12.92 -5.10
C LEU A 45 -8.46 -11.81 -5.80
N LYS A 46 -8.01 -12.03 -7.05
CA LYS A 46 -7.32 -11.02 -7.84
C LYS A 46 -8.15 -9.74 -7.95
N GLY A 47 -7.50 -8.63 -7.63
CA GLY A 47 -8.11 -7.30 -7.57
C GLY A 47 -8.49 -6.84 -6.17
N ASN A 48 -8.56 -7.75 -5.18
CA ASN A 48 -8.70 -7.37 -3.78
C ASN A 48 -7.33 -6.95 -3.20
N ASN A 49 -6.97 -5.69 -3.41
CA ASN A 49 -5.65 -5.15 -3.04
C ASN A 49 -5.40 -5.14 -1.53
N ASP A 50 -6.43 -5.02 -0.71
CA ASP A 50 -6.35 -5.08 0.75
C ASP A 50 -5.67 -6.37 1.24
N LEU A 51 -5.93 -7.49 0.57
CA LEU A 51 -5.32 -8.79 0.90
C LEU A 51 -3.80 -8.79 0.73
N LEU A 52 -3.26 -7.94 -0.14
CA LEU A 52 -1.81 -7.89 -0.39
C LEU A 52 -1.04 -7.42 0.85
N SER A 53 -1.67 -6.72 1.79
CA SER A 53 -1.06 -6.44 3.10
C SER A 53 -0.76 -7.71 3.91
N ILE A 54 -1.43 -8.82 3.60
CA ILE A 54 -1.24 -10.14 4.24
C ILE A 54 -0.44 -11.07 3.33
N THR A 55 -0.77 -11.13 2.04
CA THR A 55 -0.20 -12.14 1.13
C THR A 55 1.08 -11.69 0.44
N ARG A 56 1.26 -10.38 0.25
CA ARG A 56 2.45 -9.73 -0.35
C ARG A 56 2.86 -8.45 0.41
N PRO A 57 3.13 -8.55 1.74
CA PRO A 57 3.50 -7.39 2.53
C PRO A 57 4.77 -6.71 2.02
N ASP A 58 5.65 -7.47 1.37
CA ASP A 58 6.87 -6.97 0.70
C ASP A 58 6.57 -5.92 -0.38
N ILE A 59 5.50 -6.11 -1.15
CA ILE A 59 5.08 -5.15 -2.20
C ILE A 59 4.49 -3.90 -1.58
N ILE A 60 3.58 -4.06 -0.60
CA ILE A 60 2.94 -2.91 0.07
C ILE A 60 4.00 -2.04 0.77
N GLU A 61 4.96 -2.68 1.46
CA GLU A 61 6.08 -1.98 2.07
C GLU A 61 6.95 -1.24 1.04
N ALA A 62 7.26 -1.88 -0.09
CA ALA A 62 8.03 -1.25 -1.16
C ALA A 62 7.33 -0.02 -1.76
N ILE A 63 6.00 -0.07 -1.93
CA ILE A 63 5.21 1.06 -2.44
C ILE A 63 5.21 2.22 -1.43
N HIS A 64 4.96 1.97 -0.14
CA HIS A 64 5.04 3.02 0.88
C HIS A 64 6.42 3.65 0.95
N LYS A 65 7.48 2.84 0.88
CA LYS A 65 8.87 3.35 0.83
C LYS A 65 9.09 4.24 -0.38
N ALA A 66 8.62 3.87 -1.56
CA ALA A 66 8.76 4.68 -2.76
C ALA A 66 8.08 6.06 -2.61
N TYR A 67 6.91 6.13 -1.98
CA TYR A 67 6.26 7.42 -1.69
C TYR A 67 7.01 8.25 -0.65
N LEU A 68 7.51 7.63 0.42
CA LEU A 68 8.33 8.29 1.42
C LEU A 68 9.63 8.85 0.81
N GLU A 69 10.30 8.07 -0.04
CA GLU A 69 11.50 8.48 -0.78
C GLU A 69 11.23 9.60 -1.78
N ALA A 70 10.03 9.63 -2.37
CA ALA A 70 9.57 10.73 -3.22
C ALA A 70 9.18 12.01 -2.45
N GLY A 71 9.12 11.95 -1.11
CA GLY A 71 8.88 13.11 -0.24
C GLY A 71 7.48 13.19 0.37
N SER A 72 6.69 12.13 0.33
CA SER A 72 5.43 12.07 1.08
C SER A 72 5.70 12.15 2.58
N ASP A 73 4.91 12.96 3.28
CA ASP A 73 4.95 13.14 4.73
C ASP A 73 3.97 12.22 5.46
N ILE A 74 2.92 11.81 4.77
CA ILE A 74 1.81 11.02 5.29
C ILE A 74 1.57 9.88 4.30
N ILE A 75 1.33 8.68 4.84
CA ILE A 75 0.98 7.49 4.06
C ILE A 75 -0.43 7.04 4.43
N GLU A 76 -1.23 6.66 3.44
CA GLU A 76 -2.49 5.97 3.67
C GLU A 76 -2.24 4.49 4.00
N THR A 77 -3.15 3.86 4.73
CA THR A 77 -3.12 2.40 4.88
C THR A 77 -3.67 1.75 3.61
N ASN A 78 -3.20 0.55 3.27
CA ASN A 78 -3.79 -0.26 2.19
C ASN A 78 -5.10 -0.93 2.67
N THR A 79 -6.12 -0.10 2.92
CA THR A 79 -7.44 -0.48 3.45
C THR A 79 -8.55 0.35 2.79
N PHE A 80 -8.91 0.04 1.53
CA PHE A 80 -9.83 0.84 0.72
C PHE A 80 -11.31 0.61 1.03
#